data_AF-A0A8C2YV21-F1
#
_entry.id   AF-A0A8C2YV21-F1
#
_cell.length_a   1.000
_cell.length_b   1.000
_cell.length_c   1.000
_cell.angle_alpha   90.00
_cell.angle_beta   90.00
_cell.angle_gamma   90.00
#
_symmetry.space_group_name_H-M   'P 1'
#
loop_
_entity.id
_entity.type
_entity.pdbx_description
1 polymer ?
#
loop_
_entity_poly.entity_id
_entity_poly.type
_entity_poly.pdbx_seq_one_letter_code
_entity_poly.pdbx_strand_id
1 'polypeptide(L)'
;MHNFEDELMCPICYSIFEDPRILPCSHTFCRSCLENVLQASGNFYIWRPLRIPLKCPNCRSIIEIAPTGIESLPVNFALRAIIEKYQQEDHPDVVFCPEHSRQPLNVYCLLDKKLVCGHCLTVGQHHGHPIDDLQSAYLKKKDTPQKLLKQLTDTHWTDITNLIEKLEQQKSHSQEMIQGDKEVVLQYFEELTATLEQQKKIFLTALCDVGNLLNQEYTPHIERMKEIREQQLELMTMTTSLQEESPLKFLEKIDNICQRVQILEQRPLPEVRPLEIYPRVSQVLKEWSRTEIGEIKQALIPEMKISSIRMPPSCPDKDKKVEFFQILSFSVLLLLAFCFYQYIVTFLHEVPSVCFSEVFLSVYQSLSSNLPDLKGILCHTLYLLKEFVGKIISL
;
A
#
# COMPACT_ATOMS: atom_id res chain seq x y z
N MET A 1 4.33 66.85 11.46
CA MET A 1 4.62 67.73 10.32
C MET A 1 3.31 67.93 9.60
N HIS A 2 2.86 69.18 9.44
CA HIS A 2 1.67 69.44 8.63
C HIS A 2 1.97 68.99 7.20
N ASN A 3 1.15 68.09 6.67
CA ASN A 3 1.35 67.56 5.33
C ASN A 3 0.91 68.67 4.35
N PHE A 4 1.86 69.38 3.76
CA PHE A 4 1.59 70.48 2.82
C PHE A 4 0.88 70.01 1.54
N GLU A 5 0.75 68.69 1.35
CA GLU A 5 0.08 68.04 0.23
C GLU A 5 -1.35 68.54 0.03
N ASP A 6 -2.16 68.60 1.09
CA ASP A 6 -3.56 69.02 1.00
C ASP A 6 -3.71 70.47 0.50
N GLU A 7 -2.72 71.33 0.79
CA GLU A 7 -2.69 72.73 0.35
C GLU A 7 -2.32 72.88 -1.14
N LEU A 8 -1.74 71.84 -1.75
CA LEU A 8 -1.40 71.77 -3.17
C LEU A 8 -2.46 71.08 -4.02
N MET A 9 -3.59 70.67 -3.41
CA MET A 9 -4.67 69.98 -4.10
C MET A 9 -5.79 70.93 -4.53
N CYS A 10 -6.26 70.73 -5.75
CA CYS A 10 -7.45 71.39 -6.26
C CYS A 10 -8.71 70.84 -5.59
N PRO A 11 -9.59 71.68 -5.02
CA PRO A 11 -10.79 71.24 -4.30
C PRO A 11 -11.91 70.71 -5.23
N ILE A 12 -11.73 70.76 -6.56
CA ILE A 12 -12.70 70.25 -7.52
C ILE A 12 -12.31 68.85 -7.99
N CYS A 13 -11.09 68.67 -8.47
CA CYS A 13 -10.63 67.38 -8.97
C CYS A 13 -9.95 66.52 -7.91
N TYR A 14 -9.65 67.05 -6.72
CA TYR A 14 -8.90 66.35 -5.67
C TYR A 14 -7.54 65.83 -6.16
N SER A 15 -6.91 66.60 -7.03
CA SER A 15 -5.59 66.33 -7.63
C SER A 15 -4.67 67.51 -7.38
N ILE A 16 -3.36 67.31 -7.49
CA ILE A 16 -2.39 68.42 -7.46
C ILE A 16 -2.78 69.43 -8.54
N PHE A 17 -2.72 70.74 -8.24
CA PHE A 17 -3.14 71.75 -9.21
C PHE A 17 -2.38 71.64 -10.53
N GLU A 18 -3.15 71.58 -11.62
CA GLU A 18 -2.64 71.64 -12.99
C GLU A 18 -3.09 72.95 -13.62
N ASP A 19 -2.12 73.76 -14.04
CA ASP A 19 -2.33 75.12 -14.54
C ASP A 19 -3.22 75.99 -13.62
N PRO A 20 -2.74 76.32 -12.39
CA PRO A 20 -3.56 76.98 -11.38
C PRO A 20 -3.93 78.42 -11.79
N ARG A 21 -5.23 78.72 -11.84
CA ARG A 21 -5.79 80.05 -12.14
C ARG A 21 -6.37 80.68 -10.88
N ILE A 22 -6.06 81.96 -10.64
CA ILE A 22 -6.55 82.72 -9.48
C ILE A 22 -7.79 83.51 -9.87
N LEU A 23 -8.87 83.35 -9.12
CA LEU A 23 -10.06 84.17 -9.21
C LEU A 23 -9.88 85.50 -8.44
N PRO A 24 -10.57 86.61 -8.80
CA PRO A 24 -10.52 87.88 -8.07
C PRO A 24 -10.91 87.79 -6.58
N CYS A 25 -11.62 86.73 -6.18
CA CYS A 25 -11.87 86.39 -4.78
C CYS A 25 -10.71 85.64 -4.10
N SER A 26 -9.52 85.61 -4.71
CA SER A 26 -8.28 84.96 -4.27
C SER A 26 -8.28 83.43 -4.17
N HIS A 27 -9.34 82.74 -4.62
CA HIS A 27 -9.37 81.28 -4.68
C HIS A 27 -8.73 80.75 -5.96
N THR A 28 -8.01 79.64 -5.85
CA THR A 28 -7.26 79.03 -6.96
C THR A 28 -7.85 77.67 -7.34
N PHE A 29 -7.91 77.38 -8.64
CA PHE A 29 -8.44 76.14 -9.22
C PHE A 29 -7.63 75.77 -10.48
N CYS A 30 -7.65 74.49 -10.89
CA CYS A 30 -7.09 74.09 -12.18
C CYS A 30 -7.85 74.77 -13.32
N ARG A 31 -7.15 75.18 -14.39
CA ARG A 31 -7.77 75.77 -15.58
C ARG A 31 -8.94 74.92 -16.11
N SER A 32 -8.70 73.62 -16.30
CA SER A 32 -9.71 72.66 -16.80
C SER A 32 -10.91 72.53 -15.86
N CYS A 33 -10.69 72.58 -14.54
CA CYS A 33 -11.78 72.54 -13.56
C CYS A 33 -12.67 73.79 -13.66
N LEU A 34 -12.09 74.97 -13.86
CA LEU A 34 -12.86 76.20 -14.07
C LEU A 34 -13.60 76.21 -15.41
N GLU A 35 -13.02 75.65 -16.47
CA GLU A 35 -13.70 75.47 -17.76
C GLU A 35 -14.94 74.59 -17.61
N ASN A 36 -14.83 73.48 -16.88
CA ASN A 36 -15.95 72.58 -16.61
C ASN A 36 -17.05 73.26 -15.77
N VAL A 37 -16.66 74.04 -14.74
CA VAL A 37 -17.62 74.83 -13.95
C VAL A 37 -18.33 75.86 -14.82
N LEU A 38 -17.59 76.55 -15.70
CA LEU A 38 -18.14 77.55 -16.60
C LEU A 38 -19.14 76.92 -17.58
N GLN A 39 -18.80 75.77 -18.18
CA GLN A 39 -19.66 75.02 -19.08
C GLN A 39 -20.93 74.51 -18.36
N ALA A 40 -20.79 74.00 -17.14
CA ALA A 40 -21.92 73.55 -16.32
C ALA A 40 -22.85 74.69 -15.90
N SER A 41 -22.33 75.91 -15.77
CA SER A 41 -23.11 77.12 -15.46
C SER A 41 -23.77 77.78 -16.69
N GLY A 42 -23.58 77.22 -17.88
CA GLY A 42 -24.08 77.73 -19.15
C GLY A 42 -25.59 77.55 -19.33
N ASN A 43 -26.40 78.32 -18.59
CA ASN A 43 -27.78 78.57 -18.94
C ASN A 43 -28.13 80.05 -18.71
N PHE A 44 -28.78 80.61 -19.74
CA PHE A 44 -29.30 81.97 -19.88
C PHE A 44 -28.28 83.06 -20.18
N TYR A 45 -28.12 83.48 -21.44
CA TYR A 45 -28.33 84.88 -21.90
C TYR A 45 -28.53 84.90 -23.43
N ILE A 46 -29.64 85.51 -23.88
CA ILE A 46 -30.06 85.62 -25.30
C ILE A 46 -29.28 86.74 -26.06
N TRP A 47 -28.33 87.40 -25.40
CA TRP A 47 -27.56 88.52 -25.96
C TRP A 47 -26.09 88.42 -25.53
N ARG A 48 -25.14 88.69 -26.45
CA ARG A 48 -23.67 88.69 -26.20
C ARG A 48 -23.32 89.61 -25.03
N PRO A 49 -22.96 89.09 -23.84
CA PRO A 49 -22.47 89.93 -22.75
C PRO A 49 -21.03 90.36 -23.04
N LEU A 50 -20.64 91.59 -22.68
CA LEU A 50 -19.23 92.01 -22.68
C LEU A 50 -18.38 91.28 -21.62
N ARG A 51 -19.01 90.62 -20.64
CA ARG A 51 -18.36 89.85 -19.57
C ARG A 51 -19.18 88.63 -19.17
N ILE A 52 -18.50 87.55 -18.79
CA ILE A 52 -19.11 86.27 -18.46
C ILE A 52 -19.15 86.12 -16.93
N PRO A 53 -20.32 85.86 -16.29
CA PRO A 53 -20.37 85.62 -14.86
C PRO A 53 -19.94 84.19 -14.51
N LEU A 54 -19.00 84.04 -13.58
CA LEU A 54 -18.52 82.77 -13.04
C LEU A 54 -18.70 82.76 -11.53
N LYS A 55 -19.31 81.70 -10.98
CA LYS A 55 -19.48 81.54 -9.54
C LYS A 55 -18.32 80.74 -8.95
N CYS A 56 -17.62 81.30 -7.97
CA CYS A 56 -16.53 80.60 -7.28
C CYS A 56 -17.06 79.36 -6.53
N PRO A 57 -16.53 78.15 -6.77
CA PRO A 57 -16.97 76.94 -6.07
C PRO A 57 -16.74 76.97 -4.55
N ASN A 58 -15.73 77.70 -4.07
CA ASN A 58 -15.40 77.74 -2.65
C ASN A 58 -16.20 78.79 -1.87
N CYS A 59 -16.14 80.06 -2.29
CA CYS A 59 -16.80 81.17 -1.58
C CYS A 59 -18.13 81.64 -2.18
N ARG A 60 -18.54 81.08 -3.33
CA ARG A 60 -19.80 81.41 -4.04
C ARG A 60 -19.90 82.85 -4.57
N SER A 61 -18.85 83.66 -4.46
CA SER A 61 -18.78 84.98 -5.07
C SER A 61 -18.92 84.90 -6.60
N ILE A 62 -19.67 85.84 -7.18
CA ILE A 62 -19.83 85.97 -8.63
C ILE A 62 -18.71 86.87 -9.15
N ILE A 63 -18.02 86.40 -10.17
CA ILE A 63 -16.87 87.05 -10.79
C ILE A 63 -17.20 87.29 -12.25
N GLU A 64 -16.93 88.49 -12.75
CA GLU A 64 -17.06 88.79 -14.16
C GLU A 64 -15.72 88.57 -14.87
N ILE A 65 -15.66 87.60 -15.78
CA ILE A 65 -14.47 87.31 -16.60
C ILE A 65 -14.63 87.88 -18.01
N ALA A 66 -13.51 88.10 -18.70
CA ALA A 66 -13.53 88.65 -20.05
C ALA A 66 -14.18 87.68 -21.06
N PRO A 67 -14.58 88.14 -22.26
CA PRO A 67 -15.15 87.29 -23.30
C PRO A 67 -14.22 86.16 -23.77
N THR A 68 -12.91 86.31 -23.52
CA THR A 68 -11.89 85.29 -23.78
C THR A 68 -11.91 84.13 -22.79
N GLY A 69 -12.82 84.14 -21.80
CA GLY A 69 -13.10 83.02 -20.91
C GLY A 69 -12.06 82.83 -19.80
N ILE A 70 -11.86 81.58 -19.39
CA ILE A 70 -10.96 81.19 -18.30
C ILE A 70 -9.49 81.59 -18.59
N GLU A 71 -9.10 81.69 -19.86
CA GLU A 71 -7.75 82.12 -20.25
C GLU A 71 -7.42 83.57 -19.87
N SER A 72 -8.45 84.39 -19.60
CA SER A 72 -8.25 85.76 -19.11
C SER A 72 -7.82 85.83 -17.64
N LEU A 73 -7.95 84.73 -16.89
CA LEU A 73 -7.64 84.69 -15.47
C LEU A 73 -6.13 84.56 -15.25
N PRO A 74 -5.57 85.27 -14.26
CA PRO A 74 -4.14 85.20 -13.97
C PRO A 74 -3.72 83.81 -13.48
N VAL A 75 -2.54 83.36 -13.91
CA VAL A 75 -1.90 82.13 -13.43
C VAL A 75 -1.32 82.37 -12.03
N ASN A 76 -1.51 81.43 -11.11
CA ASN A 76 -0.82 81.44 -9.82
C ASN A 76 0.62 80.94 -9.98
N PHE A 77 1.51 81.82 -10.44
CA PHE A 77 2.93 81.47 -10.66
C PHE A 77 3.64 81.02 -9.37
N ALA A 78 3.27 81.58 -8.21
CA ALA A 78 3.85 81.19 -6.93
C ALA A 78 3.47 79.75 -6.56
N LEU A 79 2.17 79.41 -6.64
CA LEU A 79 1.72 78.04 -6.39
C LEU A 79 2.30 77.05 -7.40
N ARG A 80 2.39 77.44 -8.68
CA ARG A 80 3.02 76.61 -9.72
C ARG A 80 4.48 76.31 -9.40
N ALA A 81 5.25 77.32 -8.98
CA ALA A 81 6.65 77.13 -8.60
C ALA A 81 6.80 76.23 -7.36
N ILE A 82 5.88 76.32 -6.39
CA ILE A 82 5.86 75.44 -5.21
C ILE A 82 5.57 74.00 -5.64
N ILE A 83 4.58 73.79 -6.51
CA ILE A 83 4.23 72.45 -7.05
C ILE A 83 5.39 71.85 -7.84
N GLU A 84 6.03 72.64 -8.71
CA GLU A 84 7.19 72.19 -9.50
C GLU A 84 8.34 71.74 -8.60
N LYS A 85 8.62 72.49 -7.52
CA LYS A 85 9.65 72.12 -6.54
C LYS A 85 9.24 70.87 -5.74
N TYR A 86 7.99 70.81 -5.29
CA TYR A 86 7.46 69.67 -4.55
C TYR A 86 7.55 68.38 -5.38
N GLN A 87 7.30 68.43 -6.69
CA GLN A 87 7.42 67.28 -7.60
C GLN A 87 8.88 66.86 -7.90
N GLN A 88 9.87 67.71 -7.65
CA GLN A 88 11.29 67.40 -7.84
C GLN A 88 11.92 66.74 -6.60
N GLU A 89 11.30 66.89 -5.44
CA GLU A 89 11.71 66.25 -4.20
C GLU A 89 11.15 64.80 -4.15
N ASP A 90 11.99 63.85 -3.73
CA ASP A 90 11.63 62.43 -3.66
C ASP A 90 10.82 62.18 -2.38
N HIS A 91 9.49 62.01 -2.51
CA HIS A 91 8.57 61.77 -1.40
C HIS A 91 8.20 60.28 -1.33
N PRO A 92 8.89 59.46 -0.52
CA PRO A 92 8.74 57.99 -0.53
C PRO A 92 7.35 57.51 -0.07
N ASP A 93 6.57 58.36 0.61
CA ASP A 93 5.26 58.02 1.15
C ASP A 93 4.10 58.30 0.17
N VAL A 94 4.36 58.95 -0.97
CA VAL A 94 3.33 59.29 -1.97
C VAL A 94 3.21 58.18 -3.01
N VAL A 95 2.10 57.45 -2.95
CA VAL A 95 1.79 56.39 -3.91
C VAL A 95 0.96 56.96 -5.07
N PHE A 96 1.44 56.80 -6.30
CA PHE A 96 0.75 57.25 -7.50
C PHE A 96 -0.21 56.19 -8.05
N CYS A 97 -1.26 56.65 -8.73
CA CYS A 97 -2.23 55.79 -9.38
C CYS A 97 -1.58 55.02 -10.54
N PRO A 98 -1.77 53.69 -10.63
CA PRO A 98 -1.17 52.89 -11.70
C PRO A 98 -1.73 53.23 -13.09
N GLU A 99 -2.97 53.71 -13.18
CA GLU A 99 -3.60 54.12 -14.43
C GLU A 99 -3.32 55.60 -14.78
N HIS A 100 -3.03 56.42 -13.77
CA HIS A 100 -2.83 57.87 -13.91
C HIS A 100 -1.53 58.28 -13.23
N SER A 101 -0.41 58.14 -13.95
CA SER A 101 0.96 58.24 -13.42
C SER A 101 1.33 59.58 -12.76
N ARG A 102 0.55 60.64 -12.96
CA ARG A 102 0.74 61.96 -12.33
C ARG A 102 -0.25 62.28 -11.22
N GLN A 103 -1.07 61.31 -10.83
CA GLN A 103 -2.16 61.49 -9.88
C GLN A 103 -1.90 60.69 -8.60
N PRO A 104 -1.75 61.32 -7.43
CA PRO A 104 -1.54 60.61 -6.18
C PRO A 104 -2.81 59.87 -5.76
N LEU A 105 -2.65 58.73 -5.09
CA LEU A 105 -3.74 58.00 -4.45
C LEU A 105 -4.05 58.65 -3.10
N ASN A 106 -5.10 59.47 -3.05
CA ASN A 106 -5.42 60.32 -1.92
C ASN A 106 -6.89 60.25 -1.47
N VAL A 107 -7.68 59.37 -2.08
CA VAL A 107 -9.09 59.18 -1.74
C VAL A 107 -9.36 57.70 -1.51
N TYR A 108 -10.19 57.37 -0.51
CA TYR A 108 -10.61 55.99 -0.27
C TYR A 108 -12.02 55.77 -0.83
N CYS A 109 -12.16 54.87 -1.80
CA CYS A 109 -13.46 54.45 -2.31
C CYS A 109 -14.09 53.45 -1.32
N LEU A 110 -15.26 53.78 -0.77
CA LEU A 110 -15.94 52.94 0.22
C LEU A 110 -16.61 51.72 -0.40
N LEU A 111 -17.03 51.83 -1.66
CA LEU A 111 -17.66 50.73 -2.39
C LEU A 111 -16.62 49.67 -2.79
N ASP A 112 -15.55 50.09 -3.46
CA ASP A 112 -14.49 49.21 -3.96
C ASP A 112 -13.41 48.88 -2.93
N LYS A 113 -13.46 49.52 -1.76
CA LYS A 113 -12.54 49.33 -0.64
C LYS A 113 -11.07 49.51 -1.00
N LYS A 114 -10.76 50.43 -1.91
CA LYS A 114 -9.39 50.72 -2.38
C LYS A 114 -9.08 52.21 -2.41
N LEU A 115 -7.79 52.52 -2.41
CA LEU A 115 -7.29 53.87 -2.65
C LEU A 115 -7.43 54.21 -4.14
N VAL A 116 -7.91 55.41 -4.43
CA VAL A 116 -8.14 55.94 -5.78
C VAL A 116 -7.63 57.38 -5.85
N CYS A 117 -7.33 57.85 -7.06
CA CYS A 117 -6.96 59.25 -7.29
C CYS A 117 -8.15 60.10 -7.73
N GLY A 118 -7.98 61.43 -7.73
CA GLY A 118 -8.99 62.38 -8.18
C GLY A 118 -9.52 62.16 -9.61
N HIS A 119 -8.68 61.71 -10.53
CA HIS A 119 -9.10 61.39 -11.90
C HIS A 119 -10.02 60.16 -11.95
N CYS A 120 -9.69 59.10 -11.19
CA CYS A 120 -10.54 57.91 -11.07
C CYS A 120 -11.94 58.26 -10.55
N LEU A 121 -12.04 59.24 -9.66
CA LEU A 121 -13.30 59.71 -9.06
C LEU A 121 -14.11 60.61 -10.00
N THR A 122 -13.46 61.48 -10.76
CA THR A 122 -14.17 62.52 -11.51
C THR A 122 -14.60 62.08 -12.90
N VAL A 123 -13.78 61.29 -13.58
CA VAL A 123 -14.05 60.82 -14.95
C VAL A 123 -13.79 59.33 -15.15
N GLY A 124 -13.08 58.70 -14.21
CA GLY A 124 -12.75 57.28 -14.27
C GLY A 124 -13.84 56.37 -13.70
N GLN A 125 -13.43 55.13 -13.41
CA GLN A 125 -14.32 54.02 -13.01
C GLN A 125 -14.97 54.19 -11.62
N HIS A 126 -14.58 55.21 -10.84
CA HIS A 126 -15.08 55.46 -9.49
C HIS A 126 -16.05 56.64 -9.45
N HIS A 127 -16.52 57.10 -10.62
CA HIS A 127 -17.44 58.21 -10.71
C HIS A 127 -18.76 57.94 -9.98
N GLY A 128 -19.08 58.80 -9.02
CA GLY A 128 -20.29 58.70 -8.21
C GLY A 128 -20.22 57.68 -7.06
N HIS A 129 -19.10 57.00 -6.84
CA HIS A 129 -18.94 56.11 -5.69
C HIS A 129 -18.82 56.91 -4.38
N PRO A 130 -19.33 56.39 -3.25
CA PRO A 130 -19.12 57.00 -1.94
C PRO A 130 -17.64 56.94 -1.56
N ILE A 131 -17.12 58.06 -1.07
CA ILE A 131 -15.70 58.23 -0.72
C ILE A 131 -15.51 58.72 0.70
N ASP A 132 -14.33 58.47 1.25
CA ASP A 132 -13.79 59.08 2.45
C ASP A 132 -12.39 59.63 2.14
N ASP A 133 -11.93 60.63 2.91
CA ASP A 133 -10.52 61.00 2.96
C ASP A 133 -9.68 59.88 3.65
N LEU A 134 -8.37 59.90 3.40
CA LEU A 134 -7.46 58.86 3.90
C LEU A 134 -7.49 58.73 5.42
N GLN A 135 -7.52 59.85 6.13
CA GLN A 135 -7.45 59.87 7.58
C GLN A 135 -8.74 59.30 8.19
N SER A 136 -9.89 59.71 7.67
CA SER A 136 -11.19 59.18 8.10
C SER A 136 -11.33 57.68 7.81
N ALA A 137 -10.94 57.23 6.61
CA ALA A 137 -10.98 55.82 6.23
C ALA A 137 -10.03 54.97 7.11
N TYR A 138 -8.83 55.48 7.38
CA TYR A 138 -7.87 54.86 8.27
C TYR A 138 -8.44 54.69 9.68
N LEU A 139 -8.95 55.77 10.29
CA LEU A 139 -9.51 55.73 11.64
C LEU A 139 -10.67 54.74 11.75
N LYS A 140 -11.57 54.69 10.75
CA LYS A 140 -12.68 53.73 10.71
C LYS A 140 -12.21 52.27 10.64
N LYS A 141 -11.07 52.00 9.99
CA LYS A 141 -10.57 50.63 9.76
C LYS A 141 -9.47 50.18 10.71
N LYS A 142 -8.82 51.10 11.42
CA LYS A 142 -7.66 50.86 12.28
C LYS A 142 -7.84 49.71 13.28
N ASP A 143 -9.04 49.58 13.85
CA ASP A 143 -9.34 48.57 14.86
C ASP A 143 -9.80 47.22 14.28
N THR A 144 -10.00 47.13 12.96
CA THR A 144 -10.48 45.91 12.29
C THR A 144 -9.55 44.71 12.50
N PRO A 145 -8.22 44.85 12.33
CA PRO A 145 -7.29 43.73 12.56
C PRO A 145 -7.36 43.18 13.99
N GLN A 146 -7.49 44.06 14.99
CA GLN A 146 -7.61 43.63 16.39
C GLN A 146 -8.91 42.85 16.64
N LYS A 147 -10.02 43.26 16.01
CA LYS A 147 -11.30 42.53 16.09
C LYS A 147 -11.19 41.16 15.43
N LEU A 148 -10.58 41.07 14.25
CA LEU A 148 -10.36 39.81 13.54
C LEU A 148 -9.45 38.87 14.35
N LEU A 149 -8.38 39.39 14.95
CA LEU A 149 -7.50 38.60 15.81
C LEU A 149 -8.27 38.02 17.00
N LYS A 150 -9.10 38.83 17.68
CA LYS A 150 -9.94 38.34 18.78
C LYS A 150 -10.90 37.24 18.35
N GLN A 151 -11.46 37.31 17.14
CA GLN A 151 -12.32 36.25 16.60
C GLN A 151 -11.54 34.98 16.26
N LEU A 152 -10.31 35.11 15.76
CA LEU A 152 -9.47 33.97 15.40
C LEU A 152 -8.81 33.30 16.62
N THR A 153 -8.68 34.02 17.74
CA THR A 153 -8.12 33.52 18.99
C THR A 153 -9.17 33.37 20.09
N ASP A 154 -10.42 33.15 19.69
CA ASP A 154 -11.53 32.96 20.62
C ASP A 154 -11.55 31.52 21.18
N THR A 155 -12.64 31.17 21.86
CA THR A 155 -12.83 29.84 22.45
C THR A 155 -12.77 28.71 21.41
N HIS A 156 -13.17 28.98 20.16
CA HIS A 156 -13.14 27.97 19.11
C HIS A 156 -11.71 27.59 18.73
N TRP A 157 -10.75 28.53 18.79
CA TRP A 157 -9.32 28.22 18.60
C TRP A 157 -8.80 27.26 19.67
N THR A 158 -9.15 27.50 20.94
CA THR A 158 -8.76 26.59 22.03
C THR A 158 -9.42 25.22 21.89
N ASP A 159 -10.68 25.15 21.45
CA ASP A 159 -11.38 23.89 21.22
C ASP A 159 -10.75 23.09 20.08
N ILE A 160 -10.36 23.75 18.98
CA ILE A 160 -9.62 23.11 17.89
C ILE A 160 -8.29 22.54 18.40
N THR A 161 -7.52 23.35 19.14
CA THR A 161 -6.21 22.94 19.66
C THR A 161 -6.35 21.73 20.59
N ASN A 162 -7.30 21.77 21.52
CA ASN A 162 -7.59 20.66 22.43
C ASN A 162 -8.09 19.42 21.70
N LEU A 163 -8.89 19.58 20.64
CA LEU A 163 -9.38 18.47 19.84
C LEU A 163 -8.24 17.80 19.06
N ILE A 164 -7.31 18.58 18.52
CA ILE A 164 -6.09 18.05 17.87
C ILE A 164 -5.30 17.21 18.87
N GLU A 165 -4.99 17.76 20.05
CA GLU A 165 -4.25 17.03 21.10
C GLU A 165 -4.96 15.73 21.51
N LYS A 166 -6.28 15.79 21.71
CA LYS A 166 -7.09 14.61 22.04
C LYS A 166 -7.05 13.56 20.93
N LEU A 167 -7.14 13.96 19.66
CA LEU A 167 -7.08 13.05 18.52
C LEU A 167 -5.68 12.42 18.40
N GLU A 168 -4.62 13.19 18.60
CA GLU A 168 -3.25 12.70 18.62
C GLU A 168 -3.02 11.69 19.74
N GLN A 169 -3.52 11.98 20.95
CA GLN A 169 -3.46 11.06 22.08
C GLN A 169 -4.22 9.75 21.80
N GLN A 170 -5.44 9.83 21.27
CA GLN A 170 -6.24 8.64 20.93
C GLN A 170 -5.58 7.80 19.84
N LYS A 171 -4.99 8.46 18.84
CA LYS A 171 -4.21 7.79 17.79
C LYS A 171 -3.00 7.06 18.39
N SER A 172 -2.20 7.74 19.22
CA SER A 172 -1.02 7.14 19.87
C SER A 172 -1.41 5.91 20.70
N HIS A 173 -2.44 6.04 21.54
CA HIS A 173 -2.93 4.94 22.34
C HIS A 173 -3.37 3.74 21.50
N SER A 174 -4.09 3.98 20.40
CA SER A 174 -4.51 2.91 19.49
C SER A 174 -3.31 2.24 18.80
N GLN A 175 -2.27 3.01 18.45
CA GLN A 175 -1.05 2.48 17.85
C GLN A 175 -0.26 1.61 18.84
N GLU A 176 -0.18 2.02 20.11
CA GLU A 176 0.44 1.24 21.17
C GLU A 176 -0.27 -0.09 21.40
N MET A 177 -1.62 -0.11 21.42
CA MET A 177 -2.39 -1.36 21.50
C MET A 177 -2.08 -2.30 20.33
N ILE A 178 -2.09 -1.78 19.09
CA ILE A 178 -1.74 -2.58 17.90
C ILE A 178 -0.31 -3.11 17.98
N GLN A 179 0.62 -2.31 18.51
CA GLN A 179 2.01 -2.73 18.65
C GLN A 179 2.15 -3.84 19.70
N GLY A 180 1.46 -3.71 20.84
CA GLY A 180 1.38 -4.77 21.85
C GLY A 180 0.80 -6.07 21.29
N ASP A 181 -0.30 -6.00 20.55
CA ASP A 181 -0.91 -7.19 19.92
C ASP A 181 0.03 -7.86 18.90
N LYS A 182 0.79 -7.07 18.11
CA LYS A 182 1.82 -7.61 17.22
C LYS A 182 2.90 -8.37 17.98
N GLU A 183 3.38 -7.82 19.08
CA GLU A 183 4.39 -8.45 19.92
C GLU A 183 3.88 -9.76 20.52
N VAL A 184 2.62 -9.79 20.99
CA VAL A 184 1.97 -11.02 21.48
C VAL A 184 1.89 -12.09 20.39
N VAL A 185 1.51 -11.71 19.16
CA VAL A 185 1.45 -12.65 18.03
C VAL A 185 2.84 -13.20 17.71
N LEU A 186 3.84 -12.33 17.60
CA LEU A 186 5.22 -12.74 17.31
C LEU A 186 5.74 -13.70 18.38
N GLN A 187 5.60 -13.35 19.64
CA GLN A 187 6.05 -14.18 20.75
C GLN A 187 5.37 -15.56 20.75
N TYR A 188 4.05 -15.62 20.53
CA TYR A 188 3.31 -16.87 20.48
C TYR A 188 3.86 -17.82 19.39
N PHE A 189 4.11 -17.31 18.18
CA PHE A 189 4.62 -18.13 17.08
C PHE A 189 6.10 -18.49 17.24
N GLU A 190 6.91 -17.64 17.86
CA GLU A 190 8.30 -17.96 18.22
C GLU A 190 8.34 -19.12 19.23
N GLU A 191 7.54 -19.07 20.29
CA GLU A 191 7.44 -20.14 21.28
C GLU A 191 6.95 -21.46 20.68
N LEU A 192 5.98 -21.39 19.76
CA LEU A 192 5.48 -22.57 19.04
C LEU A 192 6.57 -23.17 18.14
N THR A 193 7.27 -22.34 17.38
CA THR A 193 8.36 -22.78 16.50
C THR A 193 9.50 -23.42 17.29
N ALA A 194 9.88 -22.79 18.41
CA ALA A 194 10.91 -23.34 19.31
C ALA A 194 10.49 -24.71 19.87
N THR A 195 9.23 -24.86 20.26
CA THR A 195 8.68 -26.13 20.73
C THR A 195 8.74 -27.21 19.65
N LEU A 196 8.32 -26.88 18.42
CA LEU A 196 8.36 -27.81 17.29
C LEU A 196 9.78 -28.26 16.96
N GLU A 197 10.73 -27.33 16.93
CA GLU A 197 12.14 -27.64 16.65
C GLU A 197 12.76 -28.48 17.78
N GLN A 198 12.39 -28.23 19.03
CA GLN A 198 12.79 -29.06 20.16
C GLN A 198 12.27 -30.50 20.01
N GLN A 199 10.99 -30.68 19.66
CA GLN A 199 10.41 -32.01 19.48
C GLN A 199 11.06 -32.77 18.31
N LYS A 200 11.29 -32.09 17.18
CA LYS A 200 12.05 -32.64 16.06
C LYS A 200 13.44 -33.10 16.49
N LYS A 201 14.15 -32.30 17.29
CA LYS A 201 15.46 -32.67 17.82
C LYS A 201 15.39 -33.96 18.65
N ILE A 202 14.39 -34.11 19.52
CA ILE A 202 14.23 -35.32 20.33
C ILE A 202 14.01 -36.57 19.46
N PHE A 203 13.15 -36.50 18.43
CA PHE A 203 12.95 -37.62 17.50
C PHE A 203 14.25 -38.03 16.78
N LEU A 204 15.03 -37.04 16.33
CA LEU A 204 16.30 -37.29 15.64
C LEU A 204 17.35 -37.88 16.58
N THR A 205 17.41 -37.41 17.83
CA THR A 205 18.30 -37.99 18.83
C THR A 205 17.93 -39.44 19.14
N ALA A 206 16.65 -39.74 19.36
CA ALA A 206 16.20 -41.12 19.60
C ALA A 206 16.53 -42.07 18.43
N LEU A 207 16.39 -41.61 17.19
CA LEU A 207 16.80 -42.38 16.01
C LEU A 207 18.32 -42.59 15.93
N CYS A 208 19.10 -41.57 16.29
CA CYS A 208 20.56 -41.65 16.35
C CYS A 208 21.00 -42.72 17.37
N ASP A 209 20.38 -42.74 18.55
CA ASP A 209 20.67 -43.70 19.61
C ASP A 209 20.38 -45.14 19.15
N VAL A 210 19.26 -45.37 18.47
CA VAL A 210 18.94 -46.66 17.85
C VAL A 210 19.96 -47.03 16.76
N GLY A 211 20.38 -46.08 15.93
CA GLY A 211 21.42 -46.30 14.93
C GLY A 211 22.75 -46.71 15.57
N ASN A 212 23.12 -46.11 16.69
CA ASN A 212 24.32 -46.45 17.44
C ASN A 212 24.24 -47.87 18.03
N LEU A 213 23.08 -48.26 18.57
CA LEU A 213 22.85 -49.63 19.06
C LEU A 213 22.97 -50.66 17.92
N LEU A 214 22.41 -50.38 16.74
CA LEU A 214 22.57 -51.26 15.57
C LEU A 214 24.04 -51.43 15.17
N ASN A 215 24.80 -50.34 15.19
CA ASN A 215 26.23 -50.39 14.90
C ASN A 215 26.98 -51.21 15.96
N GLN A 216 26.64 -51.08 17.24
CA GLN A 216 27.25 -51.87 18.32
C GLN A 216 26.99 -53.38 18.14
N GLU A 217 25.79 -53.77 17.69
CA GLU A 217 25.45 -55.17 17.46
C GLU A 217 26.11 -55.73 16.17
N TYR A 218 26.00 -55.04 15.04
CA TYR A 218 26.43 -55.60 13.75
C TYR A 218 27.89 -55.36 13.38
N THR A 219 28.50 -54.24 13.79
CA THR A 219 29.89 -53.91 13.38
C THR A 219 30.90 -54.97 13.80
N PRO A 220 30.89 -55.50 15.05
CA PRO A 220 31.85 -56.54 15.46
C PRO A 220 31.73 -57.83 14.63
N HIS A 221 30.51 -58.19 14.22
CA HIS A 221 30.26 -59.34 13.36
C HIS A 221 30.78 -59.10 11.94
N ILE A 222 30.56 -57.91 11.38
CA ILE A 222 31.04 -57.53 10.06
C ILE A 222 32.57 -57.56 10.02
N GLU A 223 33.24 -56.94 11.00
CA GLU A 223 34.70 -56.91 11.03
C GLU A 223 35.31 -58.31 11.21
N ARG A 224 34.75 -59.14 12.10
CA ARG A 224 35.19 -60.55 12.23
C ARG A 224 35.05 -61.32 10.91
N MET A 225 33.96 -61.12 10.18
CA MET A 225 33.75 -61.80 8.90
C MET A 225 34.72 -61.28 7.81
N LYS A 226 35.04 -59.99 7.82
CA LYS A 226 36.06 -59.42 6.92
C LYS A 226 37.45 -59.99 7.21
N GLU A 227 37.83 -60.10 8.48
CA GLU A 227 39.12 -60.68 8.90
C GLU A 227 39.26 -62.14 8.45
N ILE A 228 38.20 -62.97 8.63
CA ILE A 228 38.21 -64.36 8.17
C ILE A 228 38.37 -64.42 6.64
N ARG A 229 37.66 -63.56 5.91
CA ARG A 229 37.75 -63.49 4.44
C ARG A 229 39.15 -63.07 3.98
N GLU A 230 39.78 -62.11 4.67
CA GLU A 230 41.15 -61.68 4.36
C GLU A 230 42.16 -62.81 4.58
N GLN A 231 42.05 -63.54 5.70
CA GLN A 231 42.88 -64.72 5.96
C GLN A 231 42.66 -65.83 4.92
N GLN A 232 41.42 -66.04 4.46
CA GLN A 232 41.14 -66.97 3.36
C GLN A 232 41.85 -66.55 2.08
N LEU A 233 41.79 -65.26 1.72
CA LEU A 233 42.42 -64.76 0.51
C LEU A 233 43.95 -64.89 0.57
N GLU A 234 44.56 -64.60 1.72
CA GLU A 234 45.99 -64.82 1.97
C GLU A 234 46.38 -66.30 1.79
N LEU A 235 45.59 -67.22 2.35
CA LEU A 235 45.86 -68.65 2.20
C LEU A 235 45.69 -69.11 0.74
N MET A 236 44.70 -68.58 0.01
CA MET A 236 44.52 -68.86 -1.42
C MET A 236 45.72 -68.40 -2.25
N THR A 237 46.27 -67.20 -1.99
CA THR A 237 47.45 -66.70 -2.71
C THR A 237 48.70 -67.50 -2.37
N MET A 238 48.94 -67.81 -1.09
CA MET A 238 50.05 -68.66 -0.67
C MET A 238 49.99 -70.04 -1.33
N THR A 239 48.81 -70.68 -1.31
CA THR A 239 48.60 -72.00 -1.92
C THR A 239 48.85 -71.98 -3.43
N THR A 240 48.44 -70.92 -4.12
CA THR A 240 48.68 -70.75 -5.56
C THR A 240 50.18 -70.59 -5.85
N SER A 241 50.87 -69.73 -5.09
CA SER A 241 52.31 -69.49 -5.27
C SER A 241 53.18 -70.73 -5.01
N LEU A 242 52.72 -71.64 -4.13
CA LEU A 242 53.41 -72.88 -3.81
C LEU A 242 53.44 -73.90 -4.94
N GLN A 243 52.47 -73.84 -5.86
CA GLN A 243 52.44 -74.72 -7.03
C GLN A 243 53.64 -74.47 -7.96
N GLU A 244 54.23 -73.28 -7.88
CA GLU A 244 55.38 -72.86 -8.70
C GLU A 244 56.73 -73.00 -7.98
N GLU A 245 56.74 -73.41 -6.69
CA GLU A 245 57.98 -73.56 -5.90
C GLU A 245 58.68 -74.91 -6.11
N SER A 246 59.95 -75.01 -5.70
CA SER A 246 60.72 -76.26 -5.79
C SER A 246 60.21 -77.32 -4.79
N PRO A 247 60.39 -78.63 -5.07
CA PRO A 247 59.87 -79.71 -4.22
C PRO A 247 60.27 -79.62 -2.75
N LEU A 248 61.49 -79.14 -2.46
CA LEU A 248 61.98 -78.98 -1.07
C LEU A 248 61.23 -77.86 -0.33
N LYS A 249 61.03 -76.70 -0.96
CA LYS A 249 60.30 -75.57 -0.36
C LYS A 249 58.80 -75.85 -0.23
N PHE A 250 58.25 -76.61 -1.19
CA PHE A 250 56.88 -77.08 -1.14
C PHE A 250 56.63 -77.94 0.11
N LEU A 251 57.46 -78.97 0.34
CA LEU A 251 57.33 -79.86 1.49
C LEU A 251 57.54 -79.15 2.84
N GLU A 252 58.37 -78.10 2.88
CA GLU A 252 58.60 -77.31 4.10
C GLU A 252 57.37 -76.46 4.49
N LYS A 253 56.61 -75.94 3.52
CA LYS A 253 55.52 -74.97 3.76
C LYS A 253 54.11 -75.57 3.71
N ILE A 254 53.91 -76.68 2.99
CA ILE A 254 52.57 -77.24 2.73
C ILE A 254 51.85 -77.65 4.02
N ASP A 255 52.55 -78.28 4.96
CA ASP A 255 51.96 -78.71 6.25
C ASP A 255 51.47 -77.52 7.08
N ASN A 256 52.21 -76.41 7.05
CA ASN A 256 51.82 -75.18 7.74
C ASN A 256 50.53 -74.59 7.15
N ILE A 257 50.41 -74.57 5.83
CA ILE A 257 49.21 -74.06 5.16
C ILE A 257 48.02 -74.98 5.37
N CYS A 258 48.20 -76.30 5.27
CA CYS A 258 47.16 -77.28 5.59
C CYS A 258 46.63 -77.07 7.03
N GLN A 259 47.51 -76.86 8.01
CA GLN A 259 47.11 -76.53 9.38
C GLN A 259 46.33 -75.21 9.48
N ARG A 260 46.80 -74.14 8.82
CA ARG A 260 46.11 -72.83 8.83
C ARG A 260 44.73 -72.90 8.19
N VAL A 261 44.58 -73.64 7.09
CA VAL A 261 43.28 -73.89 6.43
C VAL A 261 42.36 -74.65 7.36
N GLN A 262 42.83 -75.73 8.00
CA GLN A 262 42.03 -76.52 8.92
C GLN A 262 41.55 -75.71 10.14
N ILE A 263 42.42 -74.85 10.69
CA ILE A 263 42.06 -73.94 11.79
C ILE A 263 40.97 -72.95 11.34
N LEU A 264 41.10 -72.42 10.12
CA LEU A 264 40.17 -71.43 9.58
C LEU A 264 38.79 -72.05 9.27
N GLU A 265 38.75 -73.25 8.68
CA GLU A 265 37.51 -73.99 8.39
C GLU A 265 36.73 -74.36 9.66
N GLN A 266 37.42 -74.57 10.78
CA GLN A 266 36.80 -74.88 12.07
C GLN A 266 36.29 -73.66 12.82
N ARG A 267 36.52 -72.43 12.34
CA ARG A 267 36.02 -71.23 13.03
C ARG A 267 34.50 -71.11 12.90
N PRO A 268 33.77 -70.93 14.02
CA PRO A 268 32.32 -70.80 13.97
C PRO A 268 31.90 -69.46 13.35
N LEU A 269 30.94 -69.52 12.44
CA LEU A 269 30.30 -68.33 11.87
C LEU A 269 29.29 -67.74 12.87
N PRO A 270 29.21 -66.40 12.99
CA PRO A 270 28.24 -65.77 13.88
C PRO A 270 26.80 -65.99 13.39
N GLU A 271 25.88 -66.25 14.31
CA GLU A 271 24.44 -66.29 14.02
C GLU A 271 23.93 -64.85 13.86
N VAL A 272 23.43 -64.51 12.66
CA VAL A 272 22.87 -63.17 12.38
C VAL A 272 21.39 -63.16 12.70
N ARG A 273 20.98 -62.32 13.66
CA ARG A 273 19.56 -62.10 13.97
C ARG A 273 19.05 -60.84 13.27
N PRO A 274 17.91 -60.89 12.56
CA PRO A 274 17.30 -59.70 11.99
C PRO A 274 16.73 -58.82 13.12
N LEU A 275 17.15 -57.56 13.13
CA LEU A 275 16.71 -56.55 14.08
C LEU A 275 15.72 -55.60 13.39
N GLU A 276 14.56 -55.39 14.01
CA GLU A 276 13.55 -54.44 13.55
C GLU A 276 13.43 -53.25 14.51
N ILE A 277 13.37 -52.05 13.93
CA ILE A 277 13.16 -50.79 14.67
C ILE A 277 11.66 -50.56 14.83
N TYR A 278 11.20 -50.46 16.07
CA TYR A 278 9.80 -50.23 16.40
C TYR A 278 9.63 -49.21 17.56
N PRO A 279 8.61 -48.32 17.52
CA PRO A 279 7.71 -48.08 16.39
C PRO A 279 8.41 -47.35 15.24
N ARG A 280 7.89 -47.49 14.01
CA ARG A 280 8.40 -46.72 12.88
C ARG A 280 7.96 -45.26 13.02
N VAL A 281 8.89 -44.32 12.90
CA VAL A 281 8.62 -42.88 13.08
C VAL A 281 7.50 -42.38 12.17
N SER A 282 7.35 -42.94 10.97
CA SER A 282 6.24 -42.60 10.06
C SER A 282 4.86 -42.94 10.62
N GLN A 283 4.73 -43.94 11.51
CA GLN A 283 3.48 -44.29 12.19
C GLN A 283 3.22 -43.31 13.34
N VAL A 284 4.25 -43.00 14.13
CA VAL A 284 4.15 -42.04 15.23
C VAL A 284 3.79 -40.64 14.72
N LEU A 285 4.42 -40.20 13.63
CA LEU A 285 4.15 -38.88 13.05
C LEU A 285 2.75 -38.75 12.45
N LYS A 286 2.14 -39.85 11.99
CA LYS A 286 0.73 -39.85 11.55
C LYS A 286 -0.21 -39.56 12.70
N GLU A 287 0.07 -40.06 13.90
CA GLU A 287 -0.73 -39.76 15.09
C GLU A 287 -0.51 -38.30 15.54
N TRP A 288 0.74 -37.82 15.51
CA TRP A 288 1.08 -36.41 15.80
C TRP A 288 0.41 -35.40 14.88
N SER A 289 0.16 -35.74 13.62
CA SER A 289 -0.56 -34.86 12.70
C SER A 289 -1.99 -34.52 13.14
N ARG A 290 -2.53 -35.25 14.13
CA ARG A 290 -3.86 -35.03 14.69
C ARG A 290 -3.83 -34.35 16.07
N THR A 291 -2.65 -34.11 16.62
CA THR A 291 -2.47 -33.50 17.95
C THR A 291 -2.74 -32.00 17.89
N GLU A 292 -3.45 -31.48 18.89
CA GLU A 292 -3.69 -30.04 18.99
C GLU A 292 -2.39 -29.28 19.31
N ILE A 293 -2.26 -28.07 18.78
CA ILE A 293 -1.04 -27.24 18.93
C ILE A 293 -0.65 -27.06 20.41
N GLY A 294 -1.65 -26.91 21.30
CA GLY A 294 -1.42 -26.77 22.75
C GLY A 294 -0.88 -28.04 23.42
N GLU A 295 -1.07 -29.21 22.83
CA GLU A 295 -0.70 -30.51 23.38
C GLU A 295 0.65 -31.01 22.85
N ILE A 296 1.27 -30.32 21.89
CA ILE A 296 2.56 -30.71 21.28
C ILE A 296 3.69 -30.81 22.33
N LYS A 297 3.64 -30.00 23.40
CA LYS A 297 4.60 -30.10 24.51
C LYS A 297 4.43 -31.37 25.34
N GLN A 298 3.22 -31.94 25.38
CA GLN A 298 2.86 -33.11 26.18
C GLN A 298 2.80 -34.39 25.35
N ALA A 299 2.83 -34.28 24.03
CA ALA A 299 2.87 -35.42 23.12
C ALA A 299 4.08 -36.29 23.42
N LEU A 300 3.82 -37.45 24.02
CA LEU A 300 4.85 -38.42 24.41
C LEU A 300 5.53 -38.95 23.15
N ILE A 301 6.86 -38.81 23.08
CA ILE A 301 7.66 -39.48 22.07
C ILE A 301 7.84 -40.94 22.51
N PRO A 302 7.35 -41.92 21.74
CA PRO A 302 7.53 -43.32 22.08
C PRO A 302 9.01 -43.68 22.11
N GLU A 303 9.42 -44.40 23.15
CA GLU A 303 10.77 -44.93 23.27
C GLU A 303 11.05 -45.89 22.10
N MET A 304 11.99 -45.53 21.23
CA MET A 304 12.32 -46.36 20.07
C MET A 304 13.15 -47.55 20.51
N LYS A 305 12.72 -48.76 20.12
CA LYS A 305 13.35 -50.01 20.54
C LYS A 305 13.76 -50.83 19.32
N ILE A 306 14.78 -51.64 19.54
CA ILE A 306 15.19 -52.68 18.61
C ILE A 306 14.64 -53.99 19.16
N SER A 307 13.91 -54.74 18.32
CA SER A 307 13.40 -56.07 18.66
C SER A 307 13.95 -57.11 17.69
N SER A 308 14.29 -58.30 18.19
CA SER A 308 14.69 -59.42 17.34
C SER A 308 13.45 -60.17 16.86
N ILE A 309 13.35 -60.39 15.54
CA ILE A 309 12.24 -61.14 14.96
C ILE A 309 12.60 -62.62 14.96
N ARG A 310 11.71 -63.45 15.49
CA ARG A 310 11.70 -64.89 15.16
C ARG A 310 11.01 -65.04 13.81
N MET A 311 11.77 -65.15 12.72
CA MET A 311 11.19 -65.33 11.38
C MET A 311 10.57 -66.74 11.25
N PRO A 312 9.32 -66.87 10.77
CA PRO A 312 8.86 -68.04 10.03
C PRO A 312 9.46 -68.04 8.61
N PRO A 313 9.58 -69.20 7.94
CA PRO A 313 10.32 -69.31 6.69
C PRO A 313 9.60 -68.62 5.52
N SER A 314 10.30 -67.68 4.88
CA SER A 314 10.16 -67.14 3.51
C SER A 314 8.78 -66.68 3.00
N CYS A 315 8.67 -65.40 2.61
CA CYS A 315 7.57 -64.86 1.81
C CYS A 315 8.13 -64.27 0.50
N PRO A 316 7.54 -64.52 -0.69
CA PRO A 316 7.96 -63.89 -1.93
C PRO A 316 7.22 -62.56 -2.19
N ASP A 317 7.93 -61.70 -2.91
CA ASP A 317 7.59 -60.39 -3.49
C ASP A 317 6.11 -60.22 -3.91
N LYS A 318 5.37 -59.35 -3.19
CA LYS A 318 3.94 -59.07 -3.42
C LYS A 318 3.63 -57.66 -3.94
N ASP A 319 4.61 -56.77 -4.11
CA ASP A 319 4.30 -55.34 -4.29
C ASP A 319 4.08 -54.89 -5.74
N LYS A 320 4.37 -55.70 -6.77
CA LYS A 320 4.18 -55.29 -8.18
C LYS A 320 2.83 -55.64 -8.80
N LYS A 321 2.03 -56.51 -8.19
CA LYS A 321 0.72 -56.91 -8.76
C LYS A 321 -0.39 -55.91 -8.41
N VAL A 322 -0.35 -55.27 -7.24
CA VAL A 322 -1.44 -54.41 -6.75
C VAL A 322 -1.58 -53.13 -7.57
N GLU A 323 -0.46 -52.51 -7.99
CA GLU A 323 -0.51 -51.28 -8.79
C GLU A 323 -1.04 -51.51 -10.22
N PHE A 324 -0.68 -52.64 -10.87
CA PHE A 324 -1.12 -52.93 -12.23
C PHE A 324 -2.64 -53.18 -12.32
N PHE A 325 -3.22 -53.86 -11.33
CA PHE A 325 -4.66 -54.11 -11.27
C PHE A 325 -5.46 -52.86 -10.92
N GLN A 326 -4.92 -51.95 -10.10
CA GLN A 326 -5.57 -50.67 -9.81
C GLN A 326 -5.64 -49.78 -11.06
N ILE A 327 -4.54 -49.68 -11.81
CA ILE A 327 -4.48 -48.87 -13.04
C ILE A 327 -5.44 -49.41 -14.11
N LEU A 328 -5.54 -50.74 -14.26
CA LEU A 328 -6.47 -51.37 -15.21
C LEU A 328 -7.94 -51.19 -14.80
N SER A 329 -8.25 -51.21 -13.50
CA SER A 329 -9.61 -50.96 -13.01
C SER A 329 -10.06 -49.51 -13.25
N PHE A 330 -9.13 -48.55 -13.11
CA PHE A 330 -9.43 -47.12 -13.25
C PHE A 330 -9.65 -46.72 -14.70
N SER A 331 -8.88 -47.30 -15.63
CA SER A 331 -9.02 -47.04 -17.07
C SER A 331 -10.35 -47.57 -17.64
N VAL A 332 -10.82 -48.72 -17.16
CA VAL A 332 -12.12 -49.29 -17.53
C VAL A 332 -13.29 -48.44 -16.99
N LEU A 333 -13.19 -47.95 -15.75
CA LEU A 333 -14.17 -47.03 -15.15
C LEU A 333 -14.27 -45.70 -15.92
N LEU A 334 -13.13 -45.16 -16.37
CA LEU A 334 -13.08 -43.91 -17.13
C LEU A 334 -13.72 -44.06 -18.53
N LEU A 335 -13.52 -45.20 -19.19
CA LEU A 335 -14.15 -45.52 -20.47
C LEU A 335 -15.67 -45.64 -20.34
N LEU A 336 -16.16 -46.32 -19.28
CA LEU A 336 -17.59 -46.43 -19.02
C LEU A 336 -18.23 -45.07 -18.73
N ALA A 337 -17.56 -44.20 -17.97
CA ALA A 337 -18.01 -42.84 -17.71
C ALA A 337 -18.04 -42.00 -19.00
N PHE A 338 -17.04 -42.14 -19.87
CA PHE A 338 -16.98 -41.43 -21.16
C PHE A 338 -18.09 -41.88 -22.11
N CYS A 339 -18.37 -43.18 -22.20
CA CYS A 339 -19.49 -43.71 -22.99
C CYS A 339 -20.84 -43.20 -22.44
N PHE A 340 -21.00 -43.13 -21.12
CA PHE A 340 -22.21 -42.60 -20.49
C PHE A 340 -22.37 -41.09 -20.76
N TYR A 341 -21.27 -40.34 -20.72
CA TYR A 341 -21.26 -38.91 -21.06
C TYR A 341 -21.63 -38.68 -22.54
N GLN A 342 -21.04 -39.43 -23.46
CA GLN A 342 -21.41 -39.33 -24.89
C GLN A 342 -22.87 -39.70 -25.13
N TYR A 343 -23.41 -40.70 -24.43
CA TYR A 343 -24.82 -41.08 -24.51
C TYR A 343 -25.75 -39.95 -24.03
N ILE A 344 -25.42 -39.28 -22.92
CA ILE A 344 -26.18 -38.12 -22.43
C ILE A 344 -26.11 -36.95 -23.41
N VAL A 345 -24.93 -36.68 -24.00
CA VAL A 345 -24.75 -35.57 -24.95
C VAL A 345 -25.51 -35.82 -26.25
N THR A 346 -25.51 -37.04 -26.78
CA THR A 346 -26.30 -37.40 -27.97
C THR A 346 -27.80 -37.35 -27.69
N PHE A 347 -28.23 -37.82 -26.52
CA PHE A 347 -29.62 -37.71 -26.08
C PHE A 347 -30.10 -36.25 -25.94
N LEU A 348 -29.25 -35.35 -25.44
CA LEU A 348 -29.57 -33.92 -25.32
C LEU A 348 -29.60 -33.20 -26.68
N HIS A 349 -28.91 -33.71 -27.70
CA HIS A 349 -28.80 -33.06 -29.01
C HIS A 349 -29.93 -33.46 -29.99
N GLU A 350 -30.68 -34.53 -29.71
CA GLU A 350 -31.82 -34.98 -30.53
C GLU A 350 -33.18 -34.38 -30.12
N VAL A 351 -33.25 -33.57 -29.05
CA VAL A 351 -34.51 -32.96 -28.59
C VAL A 351 -34.64 -31.51 -29.10
N PRO A 352 -35.54 -31.19 -30.04
CA PRO A 352 -35.76 -29.81 -30.45
C PRO A 352 -36.52 -29.03 -29.37
N SER A 353 -36.07 -27.80 -29.14
CA SER A 353 -36.59 -26.82 -28.17
C SER A 353 -38.08 -26.48 -28.36
N VAL A 354 -39.01 -27.29 -27.81
CA VAL A 354 -40.32 -26.84 -27.31
C VAL A 354 -40.76 -27.77 -26.17
N CYS A 355 -41.11 -27.19 -25.01
CA CYS A 355 -41.63 -27.82 -23.78
C CYS A 355 -40.63 -28.65 -22.94
N PHE A 356 -39.68 -27.95 -22.31
CA PHE A 356 -38.65 -28.49 -21.40
C PHE A 356 -39.15 -29.11 -20.07
N SER A 357 -40.43 -29.00 -19.70
CA SER A 357 -40.88 -29.43 -18.35
C SER A 357 -41.50 -30.83 -18.27
N GLU A 358 -42.19 -31.31 -19.31
CA GLU A 358 -42.90 -32.61 -19.26
C GLU A 358 -41.99 -33.80 -19.63
N VAL A 359 -41.03 -33.58 -20.54
CA VAL A 359 -40.06 -34.61 -20.95
C VAL A 359 -39.06 -34.93 -19.84
N PHE A 360 -38.69 -33.96 -19.01
CA PHE A 360 -37.78 -34.18 -17.88
C PHE A 360 -38.39 -35.12 -16.83
N LEU A 361 -39.72 -35.06 -16.62
CA LEU A 361 -40.40 -35.91 -15.66
C LEU A 361 -40.48 -37.37 -16.16
N SER A 362 -40.72 -37.58 -17.47
CA SER A 362 -40.76 -38.93 -18.05
C SER A 362 -39.37 -39.57 -18.13
N VAL A 363 -38.34 -38.78 -18.45
CA VAL A 363 -36.94 -39.22 -18.47
C VAL A 363 -36.44 -39.49 -17.05
N TYR A 364 -36.78 -38.65 -16.07
CA TYR A 364 -36.48 -38.89 -14.66
C TYR A 364 -37.19 -40.14 -14.12
N GLN A 365 -38.48 -40.34 -14.45
CA GLN A 365 -39.21 -41.56 -14.07
C GLN A 365 -38.66 -42.82 -14.74
N SER A 366 -38.28 -42.74 -16.03
CA SER A 366 -37.68 -43.85 -16.76
C SER A 366 -36.29 -44.21 -16.22
N LEU A 367 -35.42 -43.21 -15.99
CA LEU A 367 -34.11 -43.41 -15.35
C LEU A 367 -34.26 -43.93 -13.92
N SER A 368 -35.19 -43.37 -13.13
CA SER A 368 -35.48 -43.84 -11.76
C SER A 368 -36.01 -45.28 -11.73
N SER A 369 -36.76 -45.69 -12.74
CA SER A 369 -37.33 -47.05 -12.82
C SER A 369 -36.31 -48.11 -13.26
N ASN A 370 -35.31 -47.74 -14.06
CA ASN A 370 -34.26 -48.64 -14.57
C ASN A 370 -32.96 -48.62 -13.74
N LEU A 371 -32.80 -47.64 -12.85
CA LEU A 371 -31.68 -47.54 -11.90
C LEU A 371 -31.52 -48.77 -10.97
N PRO A 372 -32.59 -49.42 -10.49
CA PRO A 372 -32.49 -50.66 -9.71
C PRO A 372 -31.92 -51.82 -10.53
N ASP A 373 -32.29 -51.95 -11.80
CA ASP A 373 -31.79 -53.00 -12.69
C ASP A 373 -30.32 -52.77 -13.08
N LEU A 374 -29.94 -51.51 -13.35
CA LEU A 374 -28.54 -51.15 -13.61
C LEU A 374 -27.66 -51.39 -12.38
N LYS A 375 -28.17 -51.08 -11.18
CA LYS A 375 -27.52 -51.37 -9.90
C LYS A 375 -27.42 -52.88 -9.66
N GLY A 376 -28.44 -53.66 -10.05
CA GLY A 376 -28.43 -55.11 -10.01
C GLY A 376 -27.37 -55.71 -10.93
N ILE A 377 -27.27 -55.23 -12.17
CA ILE A 377 -26.27 -55.67 -13.16
C ILE A 377 -24.86 -55.28 -12.71
N LEU A 378 -24.66 -54.06 -12.18
CA LEU A 378 -23.38 -53.62 -11.61
C LEU A 378 -22.99 -54.39 -10.35
N CYS A 379 -23.92 -54.67 -9.44
CA CYS A 379 -23.66 -55.50 -8.26
C CYS A 379 -23.35 -56.95 -8.65
N HIS A 380 -24.03 -57.50 -9.65
CA HIS A 380 -23.78 -58.87 -10.11
C HIS A 380 -22.45 -59.01 -10.84
N THR A 381 -22.09 -58.04 -11.69
CA THR A 381 -20.78 -58.00 -12.35
C THR A 381 -19.65 -57.75 -11.36
N LEU A 382 -19.83 -56.88 -10.35
CA LEU A 382 -18.87 -56.70 -9.25
C LEU A 382 -18.75 -57.95 -8.36
N TYR A 383 -19.83 -58.68 -8.13
CA TYR A 383 -19.81 -59.95 -7.41
C TYR A 383 -19.04 -61.02 -8.18
N LEU A 384 -19.28 -61.16 -9.49
CA LEU A 384 -18.55 -62.08 -10.36
C LEU A 384 -17.05 -61.71 -10.45
N LEU A 385 -16.72 -60.41 -10.48
CA LEU A 385 -15.34 -59.93 -10.42
C LEU A 385 -14.69 -60.26 -9.06
N LYS A 386 -15.42 -60.10 -7.96
CA LYS A 386 -14.96 -60.46 -6.61
C LYS A 386 -14.74 -61.97 -6.46
N GLU A 387 -15.61 -62.80 -7.06
CA GLU A 387 -15.48 -64.26 -7.05
C GLU A 387 -14.30 -64.74 -7.94
N PHE A 388 -14.10 -64.11 -9.09
CA PHE A 388 -12.97 -64.39 -9.98
C PHE A 388 -11.63 -63.98 -9.34
N VAL A 389 -11.58 -62.84 -8.66
CA VAL A 389 -10.42 -62.39 -7.87
C VAL A 389 -10.18 -63.30 -6.67
N GLY A 390 -11.24 -63.76 -5.99
CA GLY A 390 -11.15 -64.72 -4.89
C GLY A 390 -10.55 -66.07 -5.30
N LYS A 391 -10.90 -66.59 -6.48
CA LYS A 391 -10.37 -67.84 -7.05
C LYS A 391 -8.91 -67.73 -7.49
N ILE A 392 -8.42 -66.54 -7.84
CA ILE A 392 -7.01 -66.29 -8.21
C ILE A 392 -6.12 -66.11 -6.97
N ILE A 393 -6.68 -65.69 -5.83
CA ILE A 393 -5.94 -65.50 -4.57
C ILE A 393 -5.76 -66.82 -3.79
N SER A 394 -6.56 -67.86 -4.08
CA SER A 394 -6.49 -69.18 -3.44
C SER A 394 -5.63 -70.22 -4.19
N LEU A 395 -4.80 -69.78 -5.15
CA LEU A 395 -3.93 -70.63 -5.98
C LEU A 395 -2.45 -70.33 -5.77
#